data_AF-A0A1A5P1T1-F1
#
_entry.id   AF-A0A1A5P1T1-F1
#
_cell.length_a   1.000
_cell.length_b   1.000
_cell.length_c   1.000
_cell.angle_alpha   90.00
_cell.angle_beta   90.00
_cell.angle_gamma   90.00
#
_symmetry.space_group_name_H-M   'P 1'
#
loop_
_entity.id
_entity.type
_entity.pdbx_description
1 polymer ?
#
loop_
_entity_poly.entity_id
_entity_poly.type
_entity_poly.pdbx_seq_one_letter_code
_entity_poly.pdbx_strand_id
1 'polypeptide(L)' 'MRRAPRSARDGPSCVEVATTPTTVHVRDSKIPDGSRLALTPTTWVAFLPYASGR' A
#
# COMPACT_ATOMS: atom_id res chain seq x y z
N MET A 1 -22.90 11.32 3.21
CA MET A 1 -22.18 10.24 2.47
C MET A 1 -21.86 9.11 3.44
N ARG A 2 -22.52 7.96 3.35
CA ARG A 2 -22.24 6.81 4.24
C ARG A 2 -21.11 5.99 3.63
N ARG A 3 -19.94 6.00 4.25
CA ARG A 3 -18.80 5.18 3.83
C ARG A 3 -19.12 3.71 4.13
N ALA A 4 -19.11 2.87 3.10
CA ALA A 4 -19.41 1.44 3.21
C ALA A 4 -18.41 0.74 4.17
N PRO A 5 -18.81 -0.35 4.86
CA PRO A 5 -17.90 -1.12 5.70
C PRO A 5 -16.81 -1.71 4.82
N ARG A 6 -15.56 -1.36 5.15
CA ARG A 6 -14.36 -1.70 4.39
C ARG A 6 -14.18 -3.21 4.45
N SER A 7 -14.34 -3.87 3.30
CA SER A 7 -14.15 -5.29 2.99
C SER A 7 -14.10 -6.22 4.21
N ALA A 8 -15.17 -7.01 4.35
CA ALA A 8 -15.31 -8.13 5.27
C ALA A 8 -14.00 -8.93 5.40
N ARG A 9 -13.78 -9.46 6.61
CA ARG A 9 -12.54 -10.05 7.17
C ARG A 9 -12.00 -11.32 6.45
N ASP A 10 -12.11 -11.44 5.13
CA ASP A 10 -11.70 -12.64 4.39
C ASP A 10 -11.21 -12.33 2.96
N GLY A 11 -10.51 -11.20 2.76
CA GLY A 11 -10.02 -10.79 1.44
C GLY A 11 -8.73 -9.96 1.52
N PRO A 12 -7.90 -9.99 0.46
CA PRO A 12 -6.50 -9.54 0.49
C PRO A 12 -6.36 -8.10 1.01
N SER A 13 -5.31 -7.87 1.79
CA SER A 13 -4.92 -6.54 2.29
C SER A 13 -4.99 -5.50 1.16
N CYS A 14 -5.92 -4.54 1.30
CA CYS A 14 -6.24 -3.58 0.24
C CYS A 14 -5.24 -2.41 0.24
N VAL A 15 -4.04 -2.64 -0.28
CA VAL A 15 -3.03 -1.60 -0.50
C VAL A 15 -3.01 -1.20 -1.97
N GLU A 16 -2.76 0.08 -2.23
CA GLU A 16 -2.52 0.62 -3.57
C GLU A 16 -1.05 1.05 -3.68
N VAL A 17 -0.41 0.69 -4.79
CA VAL A 17 0.98 1.01 -5.08
C VAL A 17 1.06 1.81 -6.37
N ALA A 18 1.76 2.95 -6.34
CA ALA A 18 2.01 3.79 -7.51
C ALA A 18 3.50 4.05 -7.69
N THR A 19 4.03 3.68 -8.85
CA THR A 19 5.44 3.87 -9.19
C THR A 19 5.63 5.13 -10.00
N THR A 20 6.65 5.91 -9.64
CA THR A 20 7.15 7.07 -10.38
C THR A 20 8.65 6.86 -10.64
N PRO A 21 9.30 7.65 -11.50
CA PRO A 21 10.71 7.45 -11.83
C PRO A 21 11.65 7.45 -10.63
N THR A 22 11.31 8.17 -9.55
CA THR A 22 12.19 8.36 -8.38
C THR A 22 11.59 7.83 -7.08
N THR A 23 10.30 7.49 -7.06
CA THR A 23 9.57 7.17 -5.81
C THR A 23 8.50 6.11 -6.04
N VAL A 24 8.35 5.20 -5.09
CA VAL A 24 7.24 4.26 -4.97
C VAL A 24 6.34 4.72 -3.83
N HIS A 25 5.08 5.00 -4.14
CA HIS A 25 4.07 5.39 -3.16
C HIS A 25 3.22 4.19 -2.79
N VAL A 26 3.01 3.98 -1.48
CA VAL A 26 2.14 2.93 -0.96
C VAL A 26 1.13 3.54 -0.01
N ARG A 27 -0.15 3.19 -0.18
CA ARG A 27 -1.22 3.64 0.70
C ARG A 27 -2.25 2.55 0.96
N ASP A 28 -2.96 2.69 2.08
CA ASP A 28 -4.14 1.89 2.36
C ASP A 28 -5.33 2.43 1.53
N SER A 29 -5.90 1.60 0.65
CA SER A 29 -7.04 1.96 -0.19
C SER A 29 -8.28 2.32 0.64
N LYS A 30 -8.40 1.70 1.82
CA LYS A 30 -9.50 1.92 2.76
C LYS A 30 -9.32 3.24 3.52
N ILE A 31 -8.15 3.86 3.55
CA ILE A 31 -7.93 5.19 4.17
C ILE A 31 -7.19 6.11 3.20
N PRO A 32 -7.87 6.64 2.15
CA PRO A 32 -7.25 7.47 1.12
C PRO A 32 -6.60 8.75 1.65
N ASP A 33 -7.06 9.29 2.77
CA ASP A 33 -6.50 10.49 3.41
C ASP A 33 -5.53 10.15 4.55
N GLY A 34 -5.23 8.85 4.72
CA GLY A 34 -4.30 8.36 5.73
C GLY A 34 -2.84 8.57 5.34
N SER A 35 -1.96 8.15 6.25
CA SER A 35 -0.51 8.15 6.03
C SER A 35 -0.13 7.35 4.78
N ARG A 36 0.82 7.89 4.01
CA ARG A 36 1.38 7.25 2.81
C ARG A 36 2.87 6.99 3.01
N LEU A 37 3.35 5.86 2.54
CA LEU A 37 4.78 5.60 2.42
C LEU A 37 5.27 6.11 1.06
N ALA A 38 6.44 6.74 1.06
CA ALA A 38 7.15 7.16 -0.14
C ALA A 38 8.57 6.60 -0.05
N LEU A 39 8.89 5.63 -0.89
CA LEU A 39 10.14 4.89 -0.85
C LEU A 39 10.92 5.15 -2.13
N THR A 40 12.25 5.20 -2.06
CA THR A 40 13.06 5.14 -3.29
C THR A 40 12.89 3.76 -3.95
N PRO A 41 13.07 3.63 -5.28
CA PRO A 41 13.04 2.33 -5.95
C PRO A 41 13.97 1.30 -5.31
N THR A 42 15.18 1.72 -4.90
CA THR A 42 16.15 0.85 -4.21
C THR A 42 15.62 0.35 -2.87
N THR A 43 15.03 1.24 -2.07
CA THR A 43 14.41 0.87 -0.78
C THR A 43 13.21 -0.04 -0.98
N TRP A 44 12.38 0.20 -2.01
CA TRP A 44 11.25 -0.66 -2.34
C TRP A 44 11.69 -2.08 -2.66
N VAL A 45 12.71 -2.25 -3.51
CA VAL A 45 13.27 -3.57 -3.84
C VAL A 45 13.85 -4.26 -2.60
N ALA A 46 14.56 -3.52 -1.75
CA ALA A 46 15.09 -4.08 -0.49
C ALA A 46 13.98 -4.47 0.50
N PHE A 47 12.80 -3.83 0.42
CA PHE A 47 11.65 -4.12 1.25
C PHE A 47 10.87 -5.37 0.80
N LEU A 48 10.81 -5.66 -0.51
CA LEU A 48 10.00 -6.76 -1.06
C LEU A 48 10.24 -8.13 -0.41
N PRO A 49 11.48 -8.57 -0.10
CA PRO A 49 11.71 -9.85 0.57
C PRO A 49 10.97 -9.99 1.90
N TYR A 50 10.84 -8.90 2.66
CA TYR A 50 10.12 -8.88 3.94
C TYR A 50 8.61 -8.86 3.75
N ALA A 51 8.13 -8.20 2.69
CA ALA A 51 6.71 -8.08 2.37
C ALA A 51 6.15 -9.32 1.66
N SER A 52 7.02 -10.13 1.04
CA SER A 52 6.66 -11.34 0.29
C SER A 52 6.70 -12.61 1.15
N GLY A 53 6.93 -12.46 2.45
CA GLY A 53 7.04 -13.58 3.40
C GLY A 53 5.80 -14.47 3.36
N ARG A 54 6.00 -15.70 2.90
CA ARG A 54 5.08 -16.83 3.04
C ARG A 54 5.05 -17.32 4.49
#